data_AF-A0A0H5CDU2-F1
#
_entry.id   AF-A0A0H5CDU2-F1
#
_cell.length_a   1.000
_cell.length_b   1.000
_cell.length_c   1.000
_cell.angle_alpha   90.00
_cell.angle_beta   90.00
_cell.angle_gamma   90.00
#
_symmetry.space_group_name_H-M   'P 1'
#
loop_
_entity.id
_entity.type
_entity.pdbx_description
1 polymer ?
#
loop_
_entity_poly.entity_id
_entity_poly.type
_entity_poly.pdbx_seq_one_letter_code
_entity_poly.pdbx_strand_id
1 'polypeptide(L)'
;MTSPAEPADPNGDLLAQLQASAAIGGPTSQEDLLAQLNAEPEPDPLADVDYTGDLETDSTAELDALAKGFRERTKREDDRFRLATDSEYWFAVCFKTREDKEAFLRAARLMAVGDKYLDGYAVARTLAIEMPTDEPDTDRKE
;
A
#
# COMPACT_ATOMS: atom_id res chain seq x y z
N MET A 1 -49.24 -31.28 -3.82
CA MET A 1 -48.63 -30.82 -5.09
C MET A 1 -47.17 -30.59 -4.81
N THR A 2 -46.32 -31.51 -5.23
CA THR A 2 -44.86 -31.39 -5.06
C THR A 2 -44.32 -30.68 -6.29
N SER A 3 -43.88 -29.43 -6.14
CA SER A 3 -43.21 -28.70 -7.22
C SER A 3 -41.88 -29.41 -7.57
N PRO A 4 -41.53 -29.51 -8.86
CA PRO A 4 -40.30 -30.15 -9.29
C PRO A 4 -39.08 -29.29 -8.89
N ALA A 5 -37.99 -29.95 -8.49
CA ALA A 5 -36.72 -29.31 -8.17
C ALA A 5 -36.14 -28.63 -9.43
N GLU A 6 -35.72 -27.38 -9.28
CA GLU A 6 -35.06 -26.62 -10.35
C GLU A 6 -33.77 -27.34 -10.83
N PRO A 7 -33.48 -27.32 -12.14
CA PRO A 7 -32.25 -27.90 -12.67
C PRO A 7 -31.04 -27.13 -12.12
N ALA A 8 -30.05 -27.85 -11.60
CA ALA A 8 -28.81 -27.29 -11.10
C ALA A 8 -28.18 -26.36 -12.15
N ASP A 9 -27.98 -25.09 -11.79
CA ASP A 9 -27.36 -24.09 -12.63
C ASP A 9 -25.91 -24.53 -12.94
N PRO A 10 -25.56 -24.83 -14.20
CA PRO A 10 -24.22 -25.29 -14.57
C PRO A 10 -23.14 -24.23 -14.31
N ASN A 11 -23.54 -22.96 -14.18
CA ASN A 11 -22.63 -21.87 -13.82
C ASN A 11 -22.55 -21.65 -12.31
N GLY A 12 -23.52 -22.18 -11.54
CA GLY A 12 -23.54 -22.07 -10.08
C GLY A 12 -22.36 -22.81 -9.43
N ASP A 13 -22.04 -24.00 -9.93
CA ASP A 13 -20.88 -24.78 -9.47
C ASP A 13 -19.55 -24.13 -9.85
N LEU A 14 -19.49 -23.48 -11.02
CA LEU A 14 -18.30 -22.75 -11.46
C LEU A 14 -18.06 -21.51 -10.59
N LEU A 15 -19.14 -20.80 -10.24
CA LEU A 15 -19.09 -19.64 -9.34
C LEU A 15 -18.68 -20.06 -7.93
N ALA A 16 -19.20 -21.19 -7.43
CA ALA A 16 -18.82 -21.74 -6.14
C ALA A 16 -17.34 -22.18 -6.10
N GLN A 17 -16.82 -22.80 -7.17
CA GLN A 17 -15.39 -23.14 -7.27
C GLN A 17 -14.48 -21.91 -7.32
N LEU A 18 -14.87 -20.86 -8.05
CA LEU A 18 -14.11 -19.60 -8.11
C LEU A 18 -14.12 -18.87 -6.75
N GLN A 19 -15.26 -18.86 -6.05
CA GLN A 19 -15.36 -18.28 -4.71
C GLN A 19 -14.56 -19.08 -3.67
N ALA A 20 -14.55 -20.40 -3.76
CA ALA A 20 -13.77 -21.26 -2.87
C ALA A 20 -12.26 -21.12 -3.08
N SER A 21 -11.80 -20.85 -4.31
CA SER A 21 -10.39 -20.63 -4.62
C SER A 21 -9.91 -19.22 -4.26
N ALA A 22 -10.78 -18.21 -4.28
CA ALA A 22 -10.47 -16.85 -3.83
C ALA A 22 -10.33 -16.71 -2.29
N ALA A 23 -10.90 -17.63 -1.51
CA ALA A 23 -10.90 -17.57 -0.04
C ALA A 23 -9.53 -17.85 0.61
N ILE A 24 -8.52 -18.30 -0.15
CA ILE A 24 -7.16 -18.50 0.34
C ILE A 24 -6.28 -17.36 -0.20
N GLY A 25 -6.31 -16.22 0.50
CA GLY A 25 -5.38 -15.11 0.27
C GLY A 25 -5.58 -14.31 -1.04
N GLY A 26 -6.71 -14.48 -1.73
CA GLY A 26 -7.02 -13.76 -2.96
C GLY A 26 -7.65 -12.38 -2.74
N PRO A 27 -7.65 -11.52 -3.77
CA PRO A 27 -8.24 -10.17 -3.74
C PRO A 27 -9.70 -10.19 -3.26
N THR A 28 -10.00 -9.35 -2.27
CA THR A 28 -11.27 -9.35 -1.53
C THR A 28 -12.43 -8.67 -2.26
N SER A 29 -12.14 -7.93 -3.33
CA SER A 29 -13.14 -7.19 -4.10
C SER A 29 -12.94 -7.32 -5.62
N GLN A 30 -14.01 -7.02 -6.37
CA GLN A 30 -13.95 -6.96 -7.84
C GLN A 30 -12.97 -5.89 -8.33
N GLU A 31 -12.81 -4.79 -7.57
CA GLU A 31 -11.82 -3.75 -7.87
C GLU A 31 -10.39 -4.25 -7.67
N ASP A 32 -10.12 -5.02 -6.60
CA ASP A 32 -8.81 -5.63 -6.36
C ASP A 32 -8.43 -6.64 -7.47
N LEU A 33 -9.40 -7.44 -7.92
CA LEU A 33 -9.23 -8.35 -9.06
C LEU A 33 -8.88 -7.58 -10.34
N LEU A 34 -9.61 -6.51 -10.63
CA LEU A 34 -9.35 -5.66 -11.81
C LEU A 34 -7.99 -4.97 -11.73
N ALA A 35 -7.59 -4.51 -10.54
CA ALA A 35 -6.27 -3.90 -10.32
C ALA A 35 -5.15 -4.93 -10.56
N GLN A 36 -5.31 -6.17 -10.10
CA GLN A 36 -4.32 -7.22 -10.27
C GLN A 36 -4.19 -7.67 -11.74
N LEU A 37 -5.31 -7.73 -12.48
CA LEU A 37 -5.31 -8.07 -13.90
C LEU A 37 -4.71 -6.97 -14.79
N ASN A 38 -4.80 -5.72 -14.35
CA ASN A 38 -4.26 -4.56 -15.07
C ASN A 38 -2.89 -4.08 -14.53
N ALA A 39 -2.31 -4.79 -13.56
CA ALA A 39 -0.99 -4.44 -13.02
C ALA A 39 0.07 -4.58 -14.12
N GLU A 40 0.99 -3.63 -14.19
CA GLU A 40 2.11 -3.75 -15.12
C GLU A 40 2.95 -4.98 -14.76
N PRO A 41 3.38 -5.77 -15.77
CA PRO A 41 4.21 -6.93 -15.52
C PRO A 41 5.51 -6.48 -14.87
N GLU A 42 5.94 -7.21 -13.82
CA GLU A 42 7.23 -6.97 -13.19
C GLU A 42 8.35 -7.09 -14.23
N PRO A 43 9.39 -6.23 -14.15
CA PRO A 43 10.52 -6.28 -15.07
C PRO A 43 11.21 -7.66 -14.99
N ASP A 44 11.54 -8.20 -16.15
CA ASP A 44 12.24 -9.48 -16.27
C ASP A 44 13.67 -9.35 -15.70
N PRO A 45 14.03 -10.12 -14.66
CA PRO A 45 15.36 -10.05 -14.05
C PRO A 45 16.49 -10.48 -14.99
N LEU A 46 16.20 -11.17 -16.10
CA LEU A 46 17.18 -11.65 -17.06
C LEU A 46 17.34 -10.73 -18.29
N ALA A 47 16.57 -9.63 -18.38
CA ALA A 47 16.54 -8.78 -19.56
C ALA A 47 17.91 -8.18 -19.94
N ASP A 48 18.79 -8.00 -18.96
CA ASP A 48 20.11 -7.38 -19.11
C ASP A 48 21.28 -8.39 -19.03
N VAL A 49 21.01 -9.71 -19.15
CA VAL A 49 22.07 -10.73 -19.13
C VAL A 49 22.68 -10.90 -20.52
N ASP A 50 23.98 -10.64 -20.63
CA ASP A 50 24.75 -10.87 -21.86
C ASP A 50 25.17 -12.34 -22.00
N TYR A 51 24.65 -13.03 -23.01
CA TYR A 51 24.96 -14.44 -23.27
C TYR A 51 26.23 -14.60 -24.11
N THR A 52 27.18 -15.35 -23.57
CA THR A 52 28.50 -15.60 -24.19
C THR A 52 28.55 -16.91 -24.96
N GLY A 53 27.59 -17.81 -24.73
CA GLY A 53 27.53 -19.14 -25.32
C GLY A 53 28.32 -20.21 -24.55
N ASP A 54 28.97 -19.83 -23.44
CA ASP A 54 29.53 -20.76 -22.48
C ASP A 54 28.51 -21.04 -21.36
N LEU A 55 28.16 -22.32 -21.20
CA LEU A 55 27.08 -22.73 -20.30
C LEU A 55 27.37 -22.33 -18.84
N GLU A 56 28.62 -22.49 -18.39
CA GLU A 56 28.99 -22.20 -16.99
C GLU A 56 28.94 -20.69 -16.71
N THR A 57 29.52 -19.88 -17.59
CA THR A 57 29.51 -18.42 -17.50
C THR A 57 28.09 -17.86 -17.58
N ASP A 58 27.29 -18.32 -18.55
CA ASP A 58 25.92 -17.83 -18.75
C ASP A 58 25.01 -18.22 -17.57
N SER A 59 25.14 -19.46 -17.06
CA SER A 59 24.37 -19.91 -15.87
C SER A 59 24.70 -19.09 -14.62
N THR A 60 25.96 -18.69 -14.46
CA THR A 60 26.39 -17.87 -13.32
C THR A 60 25.80 -16.47 -13.42
N ALA A 61 25.82 -15.87 -14.61
CA ALA A 61 25.24 -14.55 -14.86
C ALA A 61 23.71 -14.53 -14.62
N GLU A 62 22.99 -15.58 -15.05
CA GLU A 62 21.55 -15.72 -14.80
C GLU A 62 21.23 -15.81 -13.30
N LEU A 63 21.99 -16.62 -12.55
CA LEU A 63 21.78 -16.80 -11.11
C LEU A 63 22.04 -15.51 -10.33
N ASP A 64 23.08 -14.76 -10.71
CA ASP A 64 23.39 -13.47 -10.10
C ASP A 64 22.31 -12.42 -10.39
N ALA A 65 21.83 -12.36 -11.64
CA ALA A 65 20.75 -11.46 -12.05
C ALA A 65 19.43 -11.78 -11.31
N LEU A 66 19.09 -13.07 -11.19
CA LEU A 66 17.95 -13.52 -10.39
C LEU A 66 18.10 -13.15 -8.90
N ALA A 67 19.26 -13.42 -8.31
CA ALA A 67 19.53 -13.09 -6.91
C ALA A 67 19.48 -11.58 -6.64
N LYS A 68 19.87 -10.75 -7.61
CA LYS A 68 19.72 -9.29 -7.55
C LYS A 68 18.24 -8.89 -7.61
N GLY A 69 17.48 -9.44 -8.58
CA GLY A 69 16.04 -9.17 -8.72
C GLY A 69 15.24 -9.53 -7.47
N PHE A 70 15.54 -10.66 -6.82
CA PHE A 70 14.91 -11.03 -5.55
C PHE A 70 15.23 -10.03 -4.43
N ARG A 71 16.50 -9.63 -4.29
CA ARG A 71 16.89 -8.64 -3.26
C ARG A 71 16.24 -7.28 -3.47
N GLU A 72 16.16 -6.82 -4.72
CA GLU A 72 15.50 -5.56 -5.07
C GLU A 72 14.00 -5.63 -4.83
N ARG A 73 13.37 -6.77 -5.14
CA ARG A 73 11.96 -7.00 -4.83
C ARG A 73 11.71 -7.02 -3.32
N THR A 74 12.52 -7.74 -2.54
CA THR A 74 12.41 -7.74 -1.07
C THR A 74 12.52 -6.32 -0.52
N LYS A 75 13.48 -5.52 -0.99
CA LYS A 75 13.58 -4.11 -0.57
C LYS A 75 12.35 -3.29 -0.94
N ARG A 76 11.82 -3.43 -2.16
CA ARG A 76 10.59 -2.73 -2.58
C ARG A 76 9.39 -3.14 -1.73
N GLU A 77 9.26 -4.42 -1.40
CA GLU A 77 8.20 -4.92 -0.51
C GLU A 77 8.39 -4.45 0.93
N ASP A 78 9.63 -4.43 1.45
CA ASP A 78 9.96 -3.91 2.78
C ASP A 78 9.69 -2.39 2.88
N ASP A 79 10.04 -1.63 1.83
CA ASP A 79 9.71 -0.20 1.74
C ASP A 79 8.20 0.01 1.66
N ARG A 80 7.49 -0.80 0.88
CA ARG A 80 6.02 -0.78 0.80
C ARG A 80 5.39 -1.14 2.15
N PHE A 81 5.94 -2.13 2.85
CA PHE A 81 5.48 -2.57 4.17
C PHE A 81 5.71 -1.49 5.23
N ARG A 82 6.87 -0.84 5.23
CA ARG A 82 7.19 0.31 6.08
C ARG A 82 6.21 1.46 5.84
N LEU A 83 6.04 1.88 4.59
CA LEU A 83 5.06 2.92 4.20
C LEU A 83 3.62 2.59 4.60
N ALA A 84 3.23 1.31 4.58
CA ALA A 84 1.87 0.87 4.88
C ALA A 84 1.60 0.66 6.38
N THR A 85 2.64 0.42 7.18
CA THR A 85 2.51 0.05 8.60
C THR A 85 2.87 1.19 9.56
N ASP A 86 3.48 2.27 9.05
CA ASP A 86 3.93 3.36 9.90
C ASP A 86 2.83 4.36 10.27
N SER A 87 2.62 4.49 11.56
CA SER A 87 1.58 5.31 12.19
C SER A 87 2.09 6.71 12.56
N GLU A 88 3.10 7.24 11.89
CA GLU A 88 4.22 7.80 12.68
C GLU A 88 4.09 9.20 13.27
N TYR A 89 3.31 10.11 12.70
CA TYR A 89 3.42 11.52 13.13
C TYR A 89 2.05 12.20 13.27
N TRP A 90 1.22 11.68 14.18
CA TRP A 90 -0.01 12.34 14.60
C TRP A 90 0.01 12.63 16.10
N PHE A 91 -0.56 13.77 16.47
CA PHE A 91 -0.91 14.06 17.85
C PHE A 91 -2.39 14.43 17.91
N ALA A 92 -3.03 14.15 19.04
CA ALA A 92 -4.43 14.46 19.25
C ALA A 92 -4.59 15.44 20.41
N VAL A 93 -5.44 16.45 20.22
CA VAL A 93 -5.87 17.36 21.29
C VAL A 93 -7.28 16.93 21.74
N CYS A 94 -7.39 16.50 22.99
CA CYS A 94 -8.65 16.03 23.56
C CYS A 94 -9.35 17.13 24.37
N PHE A 95 -10.64 17.32 24.12
CA PHE A 95 -11.49 18.26 24.84
C PHE A 95 -12.57 17.51 25.61
N LYS A 96 -13.04 18.08 26.73
CA LYS A 96 -14.11 17.50 27.54
C LYS A 96 -15.46 17.52 26.81
N THR A 97 -15.70 18.56 26.01
CA THR A 97 -16.94 18.75 25.27
C THR A 97 -16.66 19.06 23.80
N ARG A 98 -17.66 18.86 22.94
CA ARG A 98 -17.57 19.21 21.51
C ARG A 98 -17.51 20.72 21.33
N GLU A 99 -18.25 21.46 22.16
CA GLU A 99 -18.32 22.91 22.16
C GLU A 99 -16.94 23.52 22.43
N ASP A 100 -16.20 22.97 23.40
CA ASP A 100 -14.81 23.38 23.70
C ASP A 100 -13.89 23.12 22.50
N LYS A 101 -14.00 21.94 21.86
CA LYS A 101 -13.24 21.60 20.65
C LYS A 101 -13.48 22.62 19.54
N GLU A 102 -14.75 22.91 19.25
CA GLU A 102 -15.10 23.84 18.17
C GLU A 102 -14.75 25.30 18.50
N ALA A 103 -14.88 25.70 19.77
CA ALA A 103 -14.44 27.02 20.22
C ALA A 103 -12.93 27.19 20.01
N PHE A 104 -12.13 26.18 20.36
CA PHE A 104 -10.70 26.16 20.10
C PHE A 104 -10.39 26.25 18.60
N LEU A 105 -10.99 25.41 17.76
CA LEU A 105 -10.73 25.40 16.32
C LEU A 105 -11.09 26.74 15.65
N ARG A 106 -12.18 27.38 16.07
CA ARG A 106 -12.57 28.71 15.59
C ARG A 106 -11.58 29.79 16.04
N ALA A 107 -11.21 29.80 17.32
CA ALA A 107 -10.27 30.78 17.87
C ALA A 107 -8.88 30.68 17.21
N ALA A 108 -8.42 29.44 16.96
CA ALA A 108 -7.16 29.14 16.30
C ALA A 108 -7.22 29.29 14.76
N ARG A 109 -8.38 29.64 14.19
CA ARG A 109 -8.62 29.71 12.73
C ARG A 109 -8.36 28.40 11.98
N LEU A 110 -8.40 27.26 12.67
CA LEU A 110 -8.13 25.93 12.11
C LEU A 110 -9.37 25.25 11.52
N MET A 111 -10.57 25.81 11.73
CA MET A 111 -11.81 25.21 11.24
C MET A 111 -11.85 25.05 9.71
N ALA A 112 -11.09 25.87 8.97
CA ALA A 112 -10.96 25.77 7.52
C ALA A 112 -10.02 24.64 7.06
N VAL A 113 -9.14 24.16 7.96
CA VAL A 113 -8.20 23.06 7.68
C VAL A 113 -8.85 21.70 7.95
N GLY A 114 -9.66 21.60 9.00
CA GLY A 114 -10.41 20.38 9.34
C GLY A 114 -10.95 20.39 10.78
N ASP A 115 -11.70 19.35 11.15
CA ASP A 115 -12.35 19.27 12.48
C ASP A 115 -11.88 18.11 13.38
N LYS A 116 -11.17 17.12 12.81
CA LYS A 116 -10.71 15.90 13.49
C LYS A 116 -9.28 15.54 13.08
N TYR A 117 -9.04 15.36 11.78
CA TYR A 117 -7.72 15.12 11.22
C TYR A 117 -7.33 16.33 10.38
N LEU A 118 -6.19 16.93 10.70
CA LEU A 118 -5.70 18.15 10.07
C LEU A 118 -4.29 17.89 9.53
N ASP A 119 -4.00 18.46 8.36
CA ASP A 119 -2.62 18.54 7.87
C ASP A 119 -1.78 19.41 8.82
N GLY A 120 -0.76 18.81 9.44
CA GLY A 120 0.12 19.49 10.41
C GLY A 120 0.87 20.69 9.84
N TYR A 121 1.26 20.65 8.56
CA TYR A 121 1.93 21.78 7.90
C TYR A 121 0.93 22.89 7.57
N ALA A 122 -0.32 22.56 7.23
CA ALA A 122 -1.38 23.56 7.08
C ALA A 122 -1.73 24.23 8.41
N VAL A 123 -1.76 23.46 9.50
CA VAL A 123 -1.91 23.99 10.87
C VAL A 123 -0.75 24.94 11.21
N ALA A 124 0.50 24.53 10.95
CA ALA A 124 1.69 25.34 11.22
C ALA A 124 1.66 26.68 10.48
N ARG A 125 1.30 26.68 9.17
CA ARG A 125 1.11 27.91 8.39
C ARG A 125 0.02 28.81 8.97
N THR A 126 -1.08 28.22 9.43
CA THR A 126 -2.22 28.98 10.00
C THR A 126 -1.86 29.62 11.34
N LEU A 127 -1.04 28.94 12.14
CA LEU A 127 -0.58 29.41 13.44
C LEU A 127 0.72 30.24 13.37
N ALA A 128 1.27 30.45 12.18
CA ALA A 128 2.56 31.13 11.94
C ALA A 128 3.73 30.48 12.71
N ILE A 129 3.78 29.14 12.72
CA ILE A 129 4.86 28.34 13.30
C ILE A 129 5.84 27.96 12.18
N GLU A 130 7.11 28.28 12.37
CA GLU A 130 8.17 27.84 11.46
C GLU A 130 8.44 26.34 11.65
N MET A 131 8.32 25.59 10.56
CA MET A 131 8.65 24.16 10.53
C MET A 131 10.10 23.99 10.10
N PRO A 132 10.85 23.03 10.66
CA PRO A 132 12.15 22.64 10.13
C PRO A 132 12.00 22.33 8.64
N THR A 133 12.87 22.91 7.81
CA THR A 133 13.02 22.47 6.42
C THR A 133 13.71 21.10 6.45
N ASP A 134 13.33 20.19 5.54
CA ASP A 134 13.97 18.88 5.37
C ASP A 134 15.44 19.05 4.97
N GLU A 135 16.31 19.41 5.91
CA GLU A 135 17.71 19.07 5.82
C GLU A 135 17.81 17.58 6.19
N PRO A 136 18.40 16.74 5.34
CA PRO A 136 18.52 15.32 5.64
C PRO A 136 19.27 15.15 6.96
N ASP A 137 18.63 14.45 7.90
CA ASP A 137 19.20 14.08 9.19
C ASP A 137 20.44 13.20 8.97
N THR A 138 21.62 13.84 8.91
CA THR A 138 22.91 13.16 8.72
C THR A 138 23.35 12.37 9.95
N ASP A 139 22.58 12.36 11.04
CA ASP A 139 22.91 11.69 12.30
C ASP A 139 22.17 10.36 12.52
N ARG A 140 21.36 9.88 11.57
CA ARG A 140 20.92 8.48 11.57
C ARG A 140 22.08 7.55 11.24
N LYS A 141 22.86 7.19 12.26
CA LYS A 141 23.69 5.98 12.26
C LYS A 141 22.77 4.77 12.42
N GLU A 142 22.50 4.09 11.32
CA GLU A 142 22.17 2.65 11.31
C GLU A 142 23.34 1.85 10.71
#